data_AF-A0A964HU61-F1
#
_entry.id   AF-A0A964HU61-F1
#
_cell.length_a   1.000
_cell.length_b   1.000
_cell.length_c   1.000
_cell.angle_alpha   90.00
_cell.angle_beta   90.00
_cell.angle_gamma   90.00
#
_symmetry.space_group_name_H-M   'P 1'
#
loop_
_entity.id
_entity.type
_entity.pdbx_description
1 polymer ?
#
loop_
_entity_poly.entity_id
_entity_poly.type
_entity_poly.pdbx_seq_one_letter_code
_entity_poly.pdbx_strand_id
1 'polypeptide(L)' 'MNTHILARIQIPAPGFSEPTLYLRHQHGVIGEAGLALSKGGRATFDTAFGAFASGRWSRLTKISDIGISMD' A
#
# COMPACT_ATOMS: atom_id res chain seq x y z
N MET A 1 -8.53 22.23 3.93
CA MET A 1 -8.77 20.84 4.37
C MET A 1 -7.57 20.40 5.18
N ASN A 2 -7.76 19.96 6.41
CA ASN A 2 -6.70 19.30 7.15
C ASN A 2 -6.67 17.83 6.75
N THR A 3 -5.60 17.40 6.09
CA THR A 3 -5.38 16.01 5.73
C THR A 3 -4.54 15.36 6.83
N HIS A 4 -5.05 14.26 7.40
CA HIS A 4 -4.32 13.46 8.38
C HIS A 4 -3.97 12.12 7.75
N ILE A 5 -2.70 11.71 7.86
CA ILE A 5 -2.25 10.41 7.35
C ILE A 5 -2.78 9.31 8.29
N LEU A 6 -3.61 8.40 7.75
CA LEU A 6 -4.16 7.26 8.50
C LEU A 6 -3.33 5.99 8.31
N ALA A 7 -2.79 5.78 7.11
CA ALA A 7 -1.96 4.64 6.74
C ALA A 7 -1.03 5.02 5.59
N ARG A 8 0.04 4.26 5.41
CA ARG A 8 0.94 4.37 4.25
C ARG A 8 1.06 3.01 3.59
N ILE A 9 1.08 3.01 2.25
CA ILE A 9 1.54 1.86 1.50
C ILE A 9 3.04 1.71 1.76
N GLN A 10 3.46 0.56 2.25
CA GLN A 10 4.86 0.24 2.48
C GLN A 10 5.34 -0.74 1.43
N ILE A 11 6.53 -0.47 0.89
CA ILE A 11 7.25 -1.42 0.04
C ILE A 11 8.21 -2.21 0.95
N PRO A 12 8.24 -3.55 0.88
CA PRO A 12 9.16 -4.33 1.69
C PRO A 12 10.60 -4.07 1.24
N ALA A 13 11.55 -4.26 2.16
CA ALA A 13 12.97 -4.16 1.82
C ALA A 13 13.36 -5.20 0.75
N PRO A 14 14.37 -4.92 -0.09
CA PRO A 14 14.89 -5.90 -1.04
C PRO A 14 15.29 -7.20 -0.34
N GLY A 15 14.88 -8.34 -0.90
CA GLY A 15 15.19 -9.66 -0.34
C GLY A 15 14.39 -10.03 0.92
N PHE A 16 13.40 -9.22 1.35
CA PHE A 16 12.48 -9.63 2.41
C PHE A 16 11.80 -10.96 2.06
N SER A 17 11.67 -11.86 3.03
CA SER A 17 11.23 -13.23 2.80
C SER A 17 9.76 -13.35 2.40
N GLU A 18 8.92 -12.38 2.77
CA GLU A 18 7.47 -12.43 2.57
C GLU A 18 6.92 -11.15 1.89
N PRO A 19 7.40 -10.80 0.68
CA PRO A 19 7.04 -9.54 0.04
C PRO A 19 5.54 -9.44 -0.29
N THR A 20 4.87 -10.59 -0.44
CA THR A 20 3.44 -10.70 -0.73
C THR A 20 2.53 -10.29 0.42
N LEU A 21 3.06 -10.11 1.64
CA LEU A 21 2.31 -9.47 2.73
C LEU A 21 2.08 -7.98 2.47
N TYR A 22 2.91 -7.36 1.64
CA TYR A 22 2.88 -5.93 1.33
C TYR A 22 2.26 -5.67 -0.05
N LEU A 23 2.73 -6.38 -1.08
CA LEU A 23 2.25 -6.17 -2.45
C LEU A 23 2.45 -7.40 -3.34
N ARG A 24 1.67 -7.49 -4.40
CA ARG A 24 1.89 -8.44 -5.51
C ARG A 24 2.26 -7.64 -6.74
N HIS A 25 3.22 -8.10 -7.54
CA HIS A 25 3.61 -7.40 -8.76
C HIS A 25 3.87 -8.35 -9.92
N GLN A 26 3.68 -7.83 -11.14
CA GLN A 26 4.02 -8.48 -12.41
C GLN A 26 4.93 -7.54 -13.20
N HIS A 27 6.05 -8.06 -13.70
CA HIS A 27 7.08 -7.27 -14.40
C HIS A 27 7.60 -6.06 -13.59
N GLY A 28 7.73 -6.26 -12.28
CA GLY A 28 8.26 -5.26 -11.33
C GLY A 28 9.47 -5.79 -10.59
N VAL A 29 10.28 -4.88 -10.04
CA VAL A 29 11.45 -5.20 -9.22
C VAL A 29 11.41 -4.36 -7.95
N ILE A 30 11.51 -5.01 -6.80
CA ILE A 30 11.67 -4.34 -5.50
C ILE A 30 13.16 -4.06 -5.30
N GLY A 31 13.51 -2.77 -5.23
CA GLY A 31 14.86 -2.30 -4.95
C GLY A 31 14.88 -1.33 -3.77
N GLU A 32 16.05 -0.78 -3.45
CA GLU A 32 16.23 0.14 -2.31
C GLU A 32 15.36 1.41 -2.42
N ALA A 33 15.05 1.84 -3.65
CA ALA A 33 14.18 2.99 -3.91
C ALA A 33 12.68 2.66 -3.92
N GLY A 34 12.30 1.39 -3.66
CA GLY A 34 10.92 0.92 -3.70
C GLY A 34 10.63 -0.01 -4.88
N LEU A 35 9.39 0.00 -5.36
CA LEU A 35 8.94 -0.86 -6.47
C LEU A 35 9.07 -0.13 -7.81
N ALA A 36 9.95 -0.62 -8.67
CA ALA A 36 10.02 -0.17 -10.06
C ALA A 36 9.13 -1.07 -10.93
N LEU A 37 8.25 -0.46 -11.74
CA LEU A 37 7.43 -1.17 -12.72
C LEU A 37 7.93 -0.93 -14.14
N SER A 38 8.07 -2.01 -14.90
CA SER A 38 8.32 -1.92 -16.35
C SER A 38 7.05 -1.48 -17.10
N LYS A 39 7.17 -1.07 -18.36
CA LYS A 39 6.00 -0.76 -19.21
C LYS A 39 5.03 -1.96 -19.25
N GLY A 40 3.76 -1.73 -18.92
CA GLY A 40 2.75 -2.79 -18.81
C GLY A 40 2.84 -3.65 -17.55
N GLY A 41 3.76 -3.35 -16.64
CA GLY A 41 3.83 -3.93 -15.31
C GLY A 41 2.66 -3.49 -14.43
N ARG A 42 2.40 -4.27 -13.40
CA ARG A 42 1.30 -4.02 -12.46
C ARG A 42 1.74 -4.30 -11.03
N ALA A 43 1.21 -3.54 -10.09
CA ALA A 43 1.27 -3.81 -8.67
C ALA A 43 -0.15 -3.83 -8.08
N THR A 44 -0.41 -4.70 -7.10
CA THR A 44 -1.62 -4.67 -6.28
C THR A 44 -1.25 -4.71 -4.80
N PHE A 45 -2.04 -3.99 -4.00
CA PHE A 45 -1.83 -3.82 -2.55
C PHE A 45 -2.98 -4.44 -1.75
N ASP A 46 -3.75 -5.35 -2.34
CA ASP A 46 -4.81 -6.13 -1.70
C ASP A 46 -4.20 -7.27 -0.86
N THR A 47 -3.37 -6.88 0.10
CA THR A 47 -2.54 -7.76 0.92
C THR A 47 -2.75 -7.47 2.40
N ALA A 48 -2.13 -8.26 3.27
CA ALA A 48 -2.31 -8.13 4.72
C ALA A 48 -1.89 -6.73 5.25
N PHE A 49 -0.84 -6.13 4.68
CA PHE A 49 -0.34 -4.82 5.09
C PHE A 49 -0.60 -3.71 4.06
N GLY A 50 -0.93 -4.05 2.82
CA GLY A 50 -1.27 -3.07 1.78
C GLY A 50 -2.73 -2.61 1.81
N ALA A 51 -3.65 -3.44 2.31
CA ALA A 51 -5.07 -3.14 2.30
C ALA A 51 -5.47 -2.24 3.48
N PHE A 52 -6.24 -1.19 3.20
CA PHE A 52 -6.79 -0.32 4.24
C PHE A 52 -8.07 -0.91 4.86
N ALA A 53 -8.07 -1.11 6.18
CA ALA A 53 -9.18 -1.74 6.91
C ALA A 53 -10.37 -0.79 7.18
N SER A 54 -10.98 -0.23 6.12
CA SER A 54 -12.03 0.80 6.20
C SER A 54 -13.20 0.45 7.14
N GLY A 55 -13.64 -0.81 7.15
CA GLY A 55 -14.72 -1.27 8.03
C GLY A 55 -14.40 -1.15 9.53
N ARG A 56 -13.14 -1.36 9.94
CA ARG A 56 -12.73 -1.17 11.35
C ARG A 56 -12.71 0.31 11.72
N TRP A 57 -12.22 1.16 10.82
CA TRP A 57 -12.20 2.60 11.01
C TRP A 57 -13.60 3.18 11.13
N SER A 58 -14.52 2.79 10.24
CA SER A 58 -15.92 3.20 10.30
C SER A 58 -16.62 2.77 11.59
N ARG A 59 -16.27 1.60 12.14
CA ARG A 59 -16.87 1.07 13.38
C ARG A 59 -16.34 1.73 14.66
N LEU A 60 -15.07 2.12 14.69
CA LEU A 60 -14.36 2.50 15.92
C LEU A 60 -14.01 3.99 16.02
N THR A 61 -14.19 4.76 14.95
CA THR A 61 -13.80 6.17 14.88
C THR A 61 -14.93 7.04 14.35
N LYS A 62 -14.78 8.36 14.42
CA LYS A 62 -15.71 9.34 13.82
C LYS A 62 -15.34 9.72 12.37
N ILE A 63 -14.38 9.03 11.76
CA ILE A 63 -13.95 9.32 10.39
C ILE A 63 -15.04 8.88 9.42
N SER A 64 -15.62 9.84 8.72
CA SER A 64 -16.72 9.62 7.76
C SER A 64 -16.29 9.71 6.30
N ASP A 65 -15.07 10.17 6.03
CA ASP A 65 -14.52 10.30 4.68
C ASP A 65 -13.02 10.04 4.68
N ILE A 66 -12.52 9.41 3.62
CA ILE A 66 -11.12 9.02 3.43
C ILE A 66 -10.74 9.25 1.98
N GLY A 67 -9.65 9.98 1.77
CA GLY A 67 -9.01 10.15 0.47
C GLY A 67 -7.76 9.29 0.34
N ILE A 68 -7.42 8.93 -0.90
CA ILE A 68 -6.13 8.33 -1.26
C ILE A 68 -5.33 9.40 -2.00
N SER A 69 -4.07 9.61 -1.60
CA SER A 69 -3.11 10.43 -2.34
C SER A 69 -1.93 9.58 -2.75
N MET A 70 -1.43 9.84 -3.96
CA MET A 70 -0.15 9.33 -4.46
C MET A 70 0.63 10.56 -4.89
N ASP A 71 1.56 10.97 -4.03
CA ASP A 71 2.44 12.12 -4.25
C ASP A 71 3.79 11.62 -4.77
#